data_AF-A0A3P1VUP5-F1
#
_entry.id   AF-A0A3P1VUP5-F1
#
_cell.length_a   1.000
_cell.length_b   1.000
_cell.length_c   1.000
_cell.angle_alpha   90.00
_cell.angle_beta   90.00
_cell.angle_gamma   90.00
#
_symmetry.space_group_name_H-M   'P 1'
#
loop_
_entity.id
_entity.type
_entity.pdbx_description
1 polymer ?
#
loop_
_entity_poly.entity_id
_entity_poly.type
_entity_poly.pdbx_seq_one_letter_code
_entity_poly.pdbx_strand_id
1 'polypeptide(L)'
;MEQKFNNEVIGISAEIAVADIFNVTIDNNYRMRGSTEIINLLKKDISKIFSNENIPLPFKHVAEGQNPIDFILNNDETLSVKTNKRQLGKVAPQIIGQPTNETYFLNMKNKFPNITEFDIINELKKRKIEDNYENRSKIFKEISIKYIDIIINEYWKNLVECDYLLFFYNVVDKNENISKNSEYIVLRKELKLPNWSKENFSFTKSLENWNESNTVKYRINNIKKPISIGEFQVHKNRNCFKFRFNIKNILKIINS
;
A
#
# COMPACT_ATOMS: atom_id res chain seq x y z
N MET A 1 24.25 10.91 -0.40
CA MET A 1 24.27 9.76 -1.33
C MET A 1 22.97 9.78 -2.09
N GLU A 2 23.05 10.02 -3.39
CA GLU A 2 21.92 9.88 -4.30
C GLU A 2 21.56 8.39 -4.36
N GLN A 3 20.28 8.04 -4.18
CA GLN A 3 19.86 6.64 -4.24
C GLN A 3 19.95 6.15 -5.68
N LYS A 4 20.74 5.11 -5.94
CA LYS A 4 20.94 4.55 -7.29
C LYS A 4 19.63 4.06 -7.92
N PHE A 5 18.72 3.53 -7.10
CA PHE A 5 17.39 3.10 -7.51
C PHE A 5 16.36 3.69 -6.56
N ASN A 6 15.41 4.48 -7.02
CA ASN A 6 14.28 4.89 -6.17
C ASN A 6 13.16 3.81 -6.22
N ASN A 7 12.18 3.87 -5.32
CA ASN A 7 11.13 2.83 -5.27
C ASN A 7 10.23 2.82 -6.51
N GLU A 8 10.05 3.98 -7.15
CA GLU A 8 9.21 4.12 -8.34
C GLU A 8 9.83 3.41 -9.55
N VAL A 9 11.12 3.60 -9.80
CA VAL A 9 11.89 2.90 -10.84
C VAL A 9 11.77 1.39 -10.65
N ILE A 10 11.85 0.89 -9.42
CA ILE A 10 11.75 -0.55 -9.13
C ILE A 10 10.34 -1.08 -9.39
N GLY A 11 9.30 -0.34 -8.98
CA GLY A 11 7.90 -0.66 -9.28
C GLY A 11 7.63 -0.77 -10.78
N ILE A 12 7.98 0.29 -11.51
CA ILE A 12 7.83 0.36 -12.98
C ILE A 12 8.62 -0.76 -13.65
N SER A 13 9.83 -1.06 -13.18
CA SER A 13 10.64 -2.17 -13.71
C SER A 13 9.95 -3.54 -13.57
N ALA A 14 9.22 -3.76 -12.47
CA ALA A 14 8.50 -5.01 -12.26
C ALA A 14 7.29 -5.13 -13.19
N GLU A 15 6.54 -4.05 -13.40
CA GLU A 15 5.46 -4.03 -14.39
C GLU A 15 5.99 -4.29 -15.81
N ILE A 16 7.08 -3.62 -16.20
CA ILE A 16 7.70 -3.84 -17.51
C ILE A 16 8.17 -5.29 -17.67
N ALA A 17 8.75 -5.89 -16.62
CA ALA A 17 9.18 -7.28 -16.65
C ALA A 17 7.99 -8.24 -16.89
N VAL A 18 6.85 -7.98 -16.25
CA VAL A 18 5.62 -8.77 -16.48
C VAL A 18 5.16 -8.61 -17.93
N ALA A 19 5.04 -7.38 -18.42
CA ALA A 19 4.58 -7.13 -19.77
C ALA A 19 5.48 -7.78 -20.84
N ASP A 20 6.81 -7.70 -20.67
CA ASP A 20 7.76 -8.27 -21.60
C ASP A 20 7.68 -9.80 -21.67
N ILE A 21 7.43 -10.49 -20.55
CA ILE A 21 7.31 -11.96 -20.55
C ILE A 21 6.06 -12.43 -21.28
N PHE A 22 4.99 -11.64 -21.23
CA PHE A 22 3.70 -11.99 -21.83
C PHE A 22 3.38 -11.20 -23.11
N ASN A 23 4.37 -10.50 -23.67
CA ASN A 23 4.25 -9.68 -24.89
C ASN A 23 3.11 -8.63 -24.83
N VAL A 24 2.85 -8.06 -23.65
CA VAL A 24 1.90 -6.95 -23.48
C VAL A 24 2.58 -5.64 -23.85
N THR A 25 1.91 -4.84 -24.69
CA THR A 25 2.42 -3.51 -25.07
C THR A 25 2.35 -2.54 -23.89
N ILE A 26 3.41 -1.76 -23.70
CA ILE A 26 3.52 -0.66 -22.73
C ILE A 26 3.96 0.60 -23.49
N ASP A 27 3.46 1.77 -23.09
CA ASP A 27 3.90 3.07 -23.62
C ASP A 27 5.43 3.26 -23.49
N ASN A 28 6.05 3.84 -24.53
CA ASN A 28 7.50 4.01 -24.56
C ASN A 28 8.01 4.96 -23.46
N ASN A 29 7.26 6.02 -23.13
CA ASN A 29 7.65 6.94 -22.06
C ASN A 29 7.54 6.25 -20.69
N TYR A 30 6.54 5.40 -20.51
CA TYR A 30 6.43 4.56 -19.31
C TYR A 30 7.65 3.63 -19.19
N ARG A 31 8.00 2.94 -20.27
CA ARG A 31 9.14 2.01 -20.33
C ARG A 31 10.46 2.66 -19.99
N MET A 32 10.71 3.89 -20.46
CA MET A 32 11.95 4.64 -20.21
C MET A 32 12.20 4.96 -18.72
N ARG A 33 11.18 4.85 -17.86
CA ARG A 33 11.31 5.09 -16.41
C ARG A 33 11.77 3.84 -15.63
N GLY A 34 11.83 2.68 -16.29
CA GLY A 34 12.32 1.43 -15.71
C GLY A 34 13.84 1.28 -15.73
N SER A 35 14.35 0.27 -15.03
CA SER A 35 15.75 -0.13 -15.04
C SER A 35 15.90 -1.49 -15.73
N THR A 36 16.66 -1.53 -16.82
CA THR A 36 16.94 -2.75 -17.59
C THR A 36 17.51 -3.88 -16.73
N GLU A 37 18.39 -3.55 -15.79
CA GLU A 37 19.00 -4.56 -14.92
C GLU A 37 17.97 -5.21 -13.98
N ILE A 38 17.03 -4.43 -13.43
CA ILE A 38 15.94 -4.94 -12.58
C ILE A 38 14.92 -5.72 -13.40
N ILE A 39 14.58 -5.23 -14.59
CA ILE A 39 13.69 -5.93 -15.52
C ILE A 39 14.25 -7.34 -15.80
N ASN A 40 15.54 -7.44 -16.11
CA ASN A 40 16.20 -8.71 -16.40
C ASN A 40 16.30 -9.64 -15.18
N LEU A 41 16.42 -9.11 -13.96
CA LEU A 41 16.35 -9.91 -12.74
C LEU A 41 14.97 -10.58 -12.62
N LEU A 42 13.89 -9.79 -12.69
CA LEU A 42 12.54 -10.25 -12.38
C LEU A 42 11.99 -11.20 -13.46
N LYS A 43 12.35 -10.97 -14.74
CA LYS A 43 11.97 -11.85 -15.87
C LYS A 43 12.26 -13.33 -15.66
N LYS A 44 13.30 -13.68 -14.88
CA LYS A 44 13.74 -15.06 -14.66
C LYS A 44 12.66 -15.95 -14.06
N ASP A 45 11.82 -15.39 -13.19
CA ASP A 45 10.87 -16.16 -12.40
C ASP A 45 9.40 -15.92 -12.79
N ILE A 46 9.08 -14.83 -13.50
CA ILE A 46 7.68 -14.40 -13.75
C ILE A 46 6.83 -15.49 -14.40
N SER A 47 7.31 -16.15 -15.46
CA SER A 47 6.51 -17.21 -16.10
C SER A 47 6.19 -18.37 -15.14
N LYS A 48 7.16 -18.74 -14.29
CA LYS A 48 6.99 -19.78 -13.27
C LYS A 48 6.03 -19.34 -12.17
N ILE A 49 6.11 -18.07 -11.74
CA ILE A 49 5.22 -17.49 -10.73
C ILE A 49 3.78 -17.56 -11.19
N PHE A 50 3.47 -17.06 -12.40
CA PHE A 50 2.12 -17.07 -12.93
C PHE A 50 1.55 -18.49 -13.04
N SER A 51 2.38 -19.45 -13.49
CA SER A 51 1.98 -20.85 -13.55
C SER A 51 1.74 -21.47 -12.16
N ASN A 52 2.62 -21.22 -11.20
CA ASN A 52 2.52 -21.82 -9.86
C ASN A 52 1.33 -21.27 -9.07
N GLU A 53 1.06 -19.98 -9.22
CA GLU A 53 0.03 -19.25 -8.47
C GLU A 53 -1.32 -19.25 -9.20
N ASN A 54 -1.39 -19.89 -10.37
CA ASN A 54 -2.56 -19.91 -11.26
C ASN A 54 -3.10 -18.50 -11.53
N ILE A 55 -2.21 -17.58 -11.90
CA ILE A 55 -2.59 -16.22 -12.29
C ILE A 55 -2.88 -16.24 -13.80
N PRO A 56 -4.07 -15.80 -14.25
CA PRO A 56 -4.35 -15.65 -15.67
C PRO A 56 -3.36 -14.71 -16.35
N LEU A 57 -3.09 -14.94 -17.63
CA LEU A 57 -2.05 -14.19 -18.32
C LEU A 57 -2.46 -12.72 -18.52
N PRO A 58 -1.53 -11.76 -18.39
CA PRO A 58 -1.78 -10.36 -18.67
C PRO A 58 -2.19 -10.17 -20.14
N PHE A 59 -3.30 -9.47 -20.34
CA PHE A 59 -3.83 -9.08 -21.65
C PHE A 59 -3.43 -7.65 -22.01
N LYS A 60 -3.52 -6.73 -21.04
CA LYS A 60 -3.35 -5.29 -21.28
C LYS A 60 -2.76 -4.59 -20.06
N HIS A 61 -1.80 -3.69 -20.28
CA HIS A 61 -1.30 -2.75 -19.26
C HIS A 61 -2.19 -1.51 -19.18
N VAL A 62 -2.52 -1.07 -17.97
CA VAL A 62 -3.46 0.06 -17.73
C VAL A 62 -3.03 0.98 -16.58
N ALA A 63 -1.79 0.88 -16.09
CA ALA A 63 -1.30 1.62 -14.90
C ALA A 63 -1.20 3.16 -15.06
N GLU A 64 -1.36 3.67 -16.28
CA GLU A 64 -1.24 5.10 -16.57
C GLU A 64 -2.33 5.94 -15.88
N GLY A 65 -2.06 7.22 -15.65
CA GLY A 65 -3.07 8.14 -15.11
C GLY A 65 -3.48 7.91 -13.66
N GLN A 66 -2.62 7.30 -12.84
CA GLN A 66 -2.90 6.93 -11.43
C GLN A 66 -3.94 5.81 -11.27
N ASN A 67 -4.09 4.95 -12.29
CA ASN A 67 -4.93 3.77 -12.18
C ASN A 67 -4.41 2.85 -11.05
N PRO A 68 -5.29 2.34 -10.16
CA PRO A 68 -4.89 1.34 -9.16
C PRO A 68 -4.59 -0.05 -9.72
N ILE A 69 -5.01 -0.32 -10.96
CA ILE A 69 -4.80 -1.57 -11.66
C ILE A 69 -3.60 -1.41 -12.60
N ASP A 70 -2.68 -2.36 -12.57
CA ASP A 70 -1.52 -2.35 -13.45
C ASP A 70 -1.81 -3.15 -14.74
N PHE A 71 -2.51 -4.29 -14.62
CA PHE A 71 -2.89 -5.14 -15.75
C PHE A 71 -4.33 -5.63 -15.68
N ILE A 72 -4.96 -5.70 -16.85
CA ILE A 72 -6.14 -6.54 -17.11
C ILE A 72 -5.64 -7.89 -17.63
N LEU A 73 -6.19 -8.98 -17.11
CA LEU A 73 -5.85 -10.35 -17.47
C LEU A 73 -6.83 -10.92 -18.51
N ASN A 74 -6.49 -12.06 -19.13
CA ASN A 74 -7.29 -12.65 -20.22
C ASN A 74 -8.74 -13.06 -19.85
N ASN A 75 -9.07 -13.14 -18.57
CA ASN A 75 -10.40 -13.46 -18.06
C ASN A 75 -11.08 -12.24 -17.42
N ASP A 76 -10.64 -11.02 -17.77
CA ASP A 76 -11.09 -9.74 -17.22
C ASP A 76 -10.79 -9.53 -15.73
N GLU A 77 -10.10 -10.45 -15.07
CA GLU A 77 -9.53 -10.23 -13.73
C GLU A 77 -8.40 -9.18 -13.78
N THR A 78 -8.07 -8.64 -12.63
CA THR A 78 -7.16 -7.51 -12.47
C THR A 78 -5.93 -7.87 -11.64
N LEU A 79 -4.79 -7.31 -12.01
CA LEU A 79 -3.52 -7.51 -11.32
C LEU A 79 -2.87 -6.17 -10.98
N SER A 80 -2.44 -6.04 -9.72
CA SER A 80 -1.46 -5.02 -9.32
C SER A 80 -0.11 -5.66 -9.00
N VAL A 81 0.97 -4.95 -9.34
CA VAL A 81 2.35 -5.32 -9.07
C VAL A 81 2.93 -4.33 -8.06
N LYS A 82 3.50 -4.84 -6.96
CA LYS A 82 4.19 -4.02 -5.96
C LYS A 82 5.59 -4.53 -5.71
N THR A 83 6.46 -3.62 -5.27
CA THR A 83 7.86 -3.94 -5.02
C THR A 83 8.36 -3.36 -3.71
N ASN A 84 9.31 -4.06 -3.11
CA ASN A 84 10.12 -3.58 -2.01
C ASN A 84 11.59 -3.81 -2.33
N LYS A 85 12.40 -2.77 -2.14
CA LYS A 85 13.86 -2.86 -2.27
C LYS A 85 14.41 -4.07 -1.52
N ARG A 86 14.06 -4.17 -0.24
CA ARG A 86 14.59 -5.14 0.72
C ARG A 86 13.47 -5.62 1.61
N GLN A 87 13.50 -6.92 1.90
CA GLN A 87 12.59 -7.66 2.77
C GLN A 87 11.12 -7.46 2.42
N LEU A 88 10.28 -8.35 2.92
CA LEU A 88 8.84 -8.13 2.86
C LEU A 88 8.45 -7.05 3.87
N GLY A 89 8.52 -5.80 3.42
CA GLY A 89 8.42 -4.60 4.24
C GLY A 89 7.04 -3.96 4.24
N LYS A 90 7.05 -2.62 4.29
CA LYS A 90 5.85 -1.80 4.32
C LYS A 90 5.26 -1.62 2.92
N VAL A 91 3.94 -1.54 2.79
CA VAL A 91 3.25 -1.27 1.52
C VAL A 91 2.07 -0.33 1.73
N ALA A 92 1.88 0.62 0.82
CA ALA A 92 0.71 1.49 0.83
C ALA A 92 -0.41 0.89 -0.03
N PRO A 93 -1.67 0.94 0.43
CA PRO A 93 -2.84 0.80 -0.42
C PRO A 93 -2.85 1.88 -1.52
N GLN A 94 -3.43 1.62 -2.69
CA GLN A 94 -3.28 2.53 -3.82
C GLN A 94 -4.08 3.84 -3.66
N ILE A 95 -5.38 3.73 -3.36
CA ILE A 95 -6.29 4.88 -3.39
C ILE A 95 -6.16 5.73 -2.13
N ILE A 96 -6.37 5.13 -0.95
CA ILE A 96 -6.38 5.85 0.32
C ILE A 96 -5.06 5.78 1.09
N GLY A 97 -4.07 5.05 0.60
CA GLY A 97 -2.80 4.81 1.31
C GLY A 97 -1.79 5.94 1.23
N GLN A 98 -1.81 6.80 0.19
CA GLN A 98 -0.95 7.99 0.08
C GLN A 98 -1.65 9.25 -0.51
N PRO A 99 -2.95 9.50 -0.30
CA PRO A 99 -3.68 10.62 -0.90
C PRO A 99 -3.25 11.98 -0.34
N THR A 100 -3.63 13.04 -1.05
CA THR A 100 -3.70 14.39 -0.47
C THR A 100 -4.75 14.43 0.64
N ASN A 101 -4.72 15.46 1.49
CA ASN A 101 -5.73 15.60 2.54
C ASN A 101 -7.16 15.71 1.96
N GLU A 102 -7.33 16.37 0.82
CA GLU A 102 -8.62 16.53 0.14
C GLU A 102 -9.16 15.19 -0.37
N THR A 103 -8.32 14.46 -1.12
CA THR A 103 -8.69 13.15 -1.66
C THR A 103 -8.98 12.14 -0.55
N TYR A 104 -8.23 12.20 0.56
CA TYR A 104 -8.50 11.35 1.72
C TYR A 104 -9.91 11.58 2.27
N PHE A 105 -10.25 12.81 2.63
CA PHE A 105 -11.55 13.12 3.23
C PHE A 105 -12.70 12.90 2.26
N LEU A 106 -12.53 13.21 0.97
CA LEU A 106 -13.52 12.91 -0.05
C LEU A 106 -13.83 11.41 -0.11
N ASN A 107 -12.80 10.57 -0.21
CA ASN A 107 -12.97 9.12 -0.30
C ASN A 107 -13.59 8.55 0.98
N MET A 108 -13.12 8.97 2.16
CA MET A 108 -13.64 8.47 3.43
C MET A 108 -15.07 8.93 3.71
N LYS A 109 -15.44 10.16 3.33
CA LYS A 109 -16.83 10.65 3.42
C LYS A 109 -17.76 9.84 2.53
N ASN A 110 -17.37 9.60 1.27
CA ASN A 110 -18.16 8.81 0.34
C ASN A 110 -18.32 7.37 0.83
N LYS A 111 -17.27 6.79 1.44
CA LYS A 111 -17.30 5.43 1.94
C LYS A 111 -18.09 5.27 3.24
N PHE A 112 -17.97 6.23 4.14
CA PHE A 112 -18.54 6.20 5.49
C PHE A 112 -19.36 7.47 5.76
N PRO A 113 -20.46 7.70 5.03
CA PRO A 113 -21.25 8.92 5.16
C PRO A 113 -21.87 9.12 6.55
N ASN A 114 -22.01 8.04 7.32
CA ASN A 114 -22.55 8.07 8.69
C ASN A 114 -21.52 8.46 9.76
N ILE A 115 -20.22 8.53 9.43
CA ILE A 115 -19.18 9.00 10.34
C ILE A 115 -18.92 10.48 10.03
N THR A 116 -19.57 11.34 10.81
CA THR A 116 -19.62 12.79 10.54
C THR A 116 -18.24 13.44 10.50
N GLU A 117 -17.25 12.93 11.25
CA GLU A 117 -15.89 13.48 11.25
C GLU A 117 -15.13 13.28 9.93
N PHE A 118 -15.60 12.42 9.02
CA PHE A 118 -15.06 12.35 7.66
C PHE A 118 -15.58 13.48 6.76
N ASP A 119 -16.69 14.12 7.12
CA ASP A 119 -17.13 15.33 6.45
C ASP A 119 -16.33 16.54 6.95
N ILE A 120 -15.12 16.68 6.41
CA ILE A 120 -14.11 17.62 6.92
C ILE A 120 -14.61 19.07 6.98
N ILE A 121 -15.42 19.50 6.02
CA ILE A 121 -15.97 20.87 5.97
C ILE A 121 -16.90 21.11 7.16
N ASN A 122 -17.79 20.16 7.44
CA ASN A 122 -18.73 20.27 8.55
C ASN A 122 -18.03 20.09 9.90
N GLU A 123 -17.03 19.21 9.99
CA GLU A 123 -16.26 18.99 11.20
C GLU A 123 -15.42 20.23 11.59
N LEU A 124 -14.78 20.89 10.62
CA LEU A 124 -14.06 22.15 10.85
C LEU A 124 -15.00 23.27 11.32
N LYS A 125 -16.17 23.43 10.68
CA LYS A 125 -17.20 24.40 11.08
C LYS A 125 -17.71 24.14 12.50
N LYS A 126 -18.02 22.88 12.83
CA LYS A 126 -18.46 22.46 14.16
C LYS A 126 -17.43 22.80 15.24
N ARG A 127 -16.14 22.61 14.92
CA ARG A 127 -15.02 22.94 15.81
C ARG A 127 -14.69 24.44 15.85
N LYS A 128 -15.26 25.24 14.96
CA LYS A 128 -14.97 26.69 14.80
C LYS A 128 -13.48 26.95 14.57
N ILE A 129 -12.84 26.13 13.74
CA ILE A 129 -11.42 26.28 13.37
C ILE A 129 -11.27 26.49 11.87
N GLU A 130 -10.19 27.16 11.48
CA GLU A 130 -9.89 27.43 10.08
C GLU A 130 -9.65 26.15 9.27
N ASP A 131 -10.10 26.18 8.02
CA ASP A 131 -9.82 25.12 7.06
C ASP A 131 -8.39 25.24 6.48
N ASN A 132 -7.44 24.59 7.15
CA ASN A 132 -6.06 24.53 6.73
C ASN A 132 -5.48 23.11 6.94
N TYR A 133 -4.33 22.84 6.32
CA TYR A 133 -3.70 21.51 6.37
C TYR A 133 -3.38 21.05 7.80
N GLU A 134 -3.02 21.97 8.69
CA GLU A 134 -2.70 21.64 10.08
C GLU A 134 -3.93 21.13 10.83
N ASN A 135 -5.06 21.82 10.71
CA ASN A 135 -6.32 21.42 11.35
C ASN A 135 -6.89 20.14 10.74
N ARG A 136 -6.83 19.99 9.41
CA ARG A 136 -7.16 18.73 8.73
C ARG A 136 -6.27 17.57 9.20
N SER A 137 -4.98 17.82 9.42
CA SER A 137 -4.03 16.84 9.95
C SER A 137 -4.36 16.40 11.38
N LYS A 138 -4.78 17.33 12.24
CA LYS A 138 -5.22 17.03 13.61
C LYS A 138 -6.45 16.11 13.58
N ILE A 139 -7.45 16.46 12.77
CA ILE A 139 -8.66 15.64 12.58
C ILE A 139 -8.30 14.25 12.03
N PHE A 140 -7.41 14.17 11.03
CA PHE A 140 -6.92 12.89 10.50
C PHE A 140 -6.29 12.00 11.58
N LYS A 141 -5.47 12.57 12.47
CA LYS A 141 -4.85 11.82 13.58
C LYS A 141 -5.88 11.30 14.56
N GLU A 142 -6.86 12.13 14.92
CA GLU A 142 -7.96 11.78 15.82
C GLU A 142 -8.80 10.63 15.27
N ILE A 143 -9.30 10.75 14.04
CA ILE A 143 -10.11 9.72 13.40
C ILE A 143 -9.31 8.44 13.15
N SER A 144 -8.00 8.55 12.89
CA SER A 144 -7.12 7.38 12.72
C SER A 144 -7.04 6.52 13.98
N ILE A 145 -7.07 7.14 15.16
CA ILE A 145 -7.08 6.43 16.43
C ILE A 145 -8.50 6.01 16.80
N LYS A 146 -9.45 6.93 16.69
CA LYS A 146 -10.85 6.73 17.12
C LYS A 146 -11.55 5.63 16.33
N TYR A 147 -11.28 5.49 15.04
CA TYR A 147 -11.97 4.56 14.15
C TYR A 147 -11.02 3.49 13.57
N ILE A 148 -9.97 3.14 14.31
CA ILE A 148 -8.90 2.25 13.81
C ILE A 148 -9.43 0.91 13.28
N ASP A 149 -10.39 0.31 13.98
CA ASP A 149 -11.06 -0.94 13.63
C ASP A 149 -11.84 -0.85 12.30
N ILE A 150 -12.36 0.32 11.96
CA ILE A 150 -13.07 0.57 10.70
C ILE A 150 -12.07 0.84 9.58
N ILE A 151 -11.18 1.82 9.79
CA ILE A 151 -10.29 2.30 8.72
C ILE A 151 -9.26 1.25 8.31
N ILE A 152 -8.79 0.39 9.23
CA ILE A 152 -7.79 -0.64 8.90
C ILE A 152 -8.35 -1.65 7.89
N ASN A 153 -9.63 -1.99 8.02
CA ASN A 153 -10.33 -2.85 7.08
C ASN A 153 -10.50 -2.18 5.72
N GLU A 154 -10.77 -0.87 5.70
CA GLU A 154 -10.85 -0.13 4.44
C GLU A 154 -9.49 -0.03 3.74
N TYR A 155 -8.43 0.28 4.49
CA TYR A 155 -7.06 0.26 3.96
C TYR A 155 -6.71 -1.09 3.36
N TRP A 156 -7.12 -2.20 3.99
CA TRP A 156 -6.85 -3.53 3.48
C TRP A 156 -7.59 -3.82 2.17
N LYS A 157 -8.89 -3.51 2.10
CA LYS A 157 -9.67 -3.65 0.85
C LYS A 157 -9.03 -2.89 -0.30
N ASN A 158 -8.49 -1.70 -0.04
CA ASN A 158 -7.79 -0.87 -1.04
C ASN A 158 -6.37 -1.38 -1.34
N LEU A 159 -5.79 -2.27 -0.53
CA LEU A 159 -4.52 -2.91 -0.83
C LEU A 159 -4.70 -4.10 -1.77
N VAL A 160 -5.73 -4.92 -1.51
CA VAL A 160 -6.08 -6.12 -2.28
C VAL A 160 -7.30 -5.88 -3.17
N GLU A 161 -7.43 -4.69 -3.74
CA GLU A 161 -8.58 -4.31 -4.57
C GLU A 161 -8.62 -5.07 -5.90
N CYS A 162 -7.43 -5.29 -6.48
CA CYS A 162 -7.24 -6.16 -7.63
C CYS A 162 -7.43 -7.62 -7.22
N ASP A 163 -7.88 -8.45 -8.16
CA ASP A 163 -8.08 -9.89 -7.94
C ASP A 163 -6.75 -10.58 -7.54
N TYR A 164 -5.64 -10.07 -8.09
CA TYR A 164 -4.28 -10.46 -7.72
C TYR A 164 -3.43 -9.24 -7.34
N LEU A 165 -2.63 -9.40 -6.28
CA LEU A 165 -1.51 -8.53 -5.96
C LEU A 165 -0.22 -9.37 -5.98
N LEU A 166 0.61 -9.18 -7.00
CA LEU A 166 1.95 -9.76 -7.08
C LEU A 166 2.96 -8.82 -6.44
N PHE A 167 3.60 -9.26 -5.37
CA PHE A 167 4.51 -8.41 -4.59
C PHE A 167 5.92 -9.00 -4.57
N PHE A 168 6.83 -8.35 -5.31
CA PHE A 168 8.26 -8.66 -5.27
C PHE A 168 8.98 -7.96 -4.12
N TYR A 169 9.95 -8.64 -3.51
CA TYR A 169 10.83 -8.05 -2.52
C TYR A 169 12.25 -8.60 -2.62
N ASN A 170 13.18 -8.01 -1.87
CA ASN A 170 14.62 -8.30 -2.00
C ASN A 170 15.14 -8.05 -3.42
N VAL A 171 14.67 -6.99 -4.09
CA VAL A 171 15.12 -6.63 -5.45
C VAL A 171 16.54 -6.03 -5.44
N VAL A 172 16.88 -5.29 -4.39
CA VAL A 172 18.22 -4.70 -4.21
C VAL A 172 18.73 -4.95 -2.79
N ASP A 173 20.04 -5.10 -2.65
CA ASP A 173 20.70 -5.38 -1.38
C ASP A 173 20.92 -4.10 -0.54
N LYS A 174 21.58 -4.27 0.62
CA LYS A 174 21.89 -3.17 1.55
C LYS A 174 22.83 -2.10 0.99
N ASN A 175 23.62 -2.46 -0.02
CA ASN A 175 24.62 -1.63 -0.68
C ASN A 175 24.10 -1.06 -2.02
N GLU A 176 22.81 -1.19 -2.31
CA GLU A 176 22.16 -0.77 -3.57
C GLU A 176 22.65 -1.53 -4.81
N ASN A 177 23.20 -2.73 -4.63
CA ASN A 177 23.40 -3.66 -5.73
C ASN A 177 22.11 -4.43 -6.01
N ILE A 178 21.92 -4.83 -7.26
CA ILE A 178 20.81 -5.70 -7.63
C ILE A 178 21.03 -7.08 -7.00
N SER A 179 19.98 -7.61 -6.41
CA SER A 179 20.05 -8.92 -5.77
C SER A 179 20.26 -10.02 -6.81
N LYS A 180 20.88 -11.13 -6.39
CA LYS A 180 21.02 -12.31 -7.25
C LYS A 180 19.66 -12.95 -7.55
N ASN A 181 18.81 -13.01 -6.52
CA ASN A 181 17.45 -13.54 -6.56
C ASN A 181 16.52 -12.56 -5.83
N SER A 182 15.38 -12.27 -6.46
CA SER A 182 14.24 -11.64 -5.78
C SER A 182 13.34 -12.72 -5.18
N GLU A 183 12.51 -12.33 -4.23
CA GLU A 183 11.42 -13.16 -3.70
C GLU A 183 10.07 -12.54 -4.04
N TYR A 184 8.99 -13.31 -3.90
CA TYR A 184 7.64 -12.83 -4.15
C TYR A 184 6.62 -13.40 -3.16
N ILE A 185 5.48 -12.73 -3.07
CA ILE A 185 4.22 -13.29 -2.56
C ILE A 185 3.09 -12.90 -3.52
N VAL A 186 1.99 -13.66 -3.48
CA VAL A 186 0.73 -13.30 -4.13
C VAL A 186 -0.36 -13.17 -3.08
N LEU A 187 -1.06 -12.04 -3.06
CA LEU A 187 -2.29 -11.87 -2.29
C LEU A 187 -3.48 -11.86 -3.25
N ARG A 188 -4.58 -12.46 -2.83
CA ARG A 188 -5.85 -12.46 -3.57
C ARG A 188 -6.87 -11.57 -2.88
N LYS A 189 -7.79 -11.00 -3.64
CA LYS A 189 -8.85 -10.10 -3.16
C LYS A 189 -9.72 -10.70 -2.05
N GLU A 190 -9.90 -12.01 -2.08
CA GLU A 190 -10.69 -12.76 -1.08
C GLU A 190 -9.98 -12.88 0.26
N LEU A 191 -8.68 -12.56 0.34
CA LEU A 191 -7.93 -12.61 1.59
C LEU A 191 -8.48 -11.57 2.55
N LYS A 192 -9.17 -12.02 3.59
CA LYS A 192 -9.74 -11.15 4.62
C LYS A 192 -8.78 -10.99 5.79
N LEU A 193 -8.79 -9.81 6.38
CA LEU A 193 -8.20 -9.63 7.70
C LEU A 193 -9.03 -10.39 8.75
N PRO A 194 -8.42 -10.77 9.89
CA PRO A 194 -9.18 -11.30 11.02
C PRO A 194 -10.19 -10.26 11.52
N ASN A 195 -11.20 -10.74 12.25
CA ASN A 195 -12.10 -9.87 12.99
C ASN A 195 -11.32 -9.16 14.11
N TRP A 196 -10.88 -7.95 13.83
CA TRP A 196 -10.17 -7.13 14.79
C TRP A 196 -11.12 -6.65 15.88
N SER A 197 -10.69 -6.70 17.14
CA SER A 197 -11.38 -5.98 18.20
C SER A 197 -10.62 -4.71 18.56
N LYS A 198 -11.37 -3.63 18.76
CA LYS A 198 -10.84 -2.27 18.86
C LYS A 198 -9.88 -2.12 20.03
N GLU A 199 -10.18 -2.76 21.14
CA GLU A 199 -9.42 -2.76 22.39
C GLU A 199 -8.04 -3.43 22.27
N ASN A 200 -7.83 -4.26 21.23
CA ASN A 200 -6.54 -4.89 20.96
C ASN A 200 -5.60 -4.02 20.12
N PHE A 201 -6.08 -2.91 19.57
CA PHE A 201 -5.23 -1.93 18.92
C PHE A 201 -4.49 -1.07 19.96
N SER A 202 -3.23 -0.79 19.64
CA SER A 202 -2.42 0.16 20.39
C SER A 202 -1.56 0.97 19.43
N PHE A 203 -1.14 2.14 19.88
CA PHE A 203 -0.33 3.06 19.10
C PHE A 203 0.98 3.34 19.82
N THR A 204 2.04 3.60 19.05
CA THR A 204 3.33 4.02 19.64
C THR A 204 3.30 5.42 20.24
N LYS A 205 2.33 6.24 19.82
CA LYS A 205 2.20 7.65 20.16
C LYS A 205 0.73 7.97 20.44
N SER A 206 0.50 8.86 21.40
CA SER A 206 -0.78 9.50 21.66
C SER A 206 -1.00 10.67 20.69
N LEU A 207 -2.16 11.32 20.76
CA LEU A 207 -2.41 12.51 19.95
C LEU A 207 -1.44 13.65 20.29
N GLU A 208 -1.06 13.82 21.57
CA GLU A 208 -0.19 14.92 21.99
C GLU A 208 1.23 14.78 21.42
N ASN A 209 1.74 13.55 21.28
CA ASN A 209 3.12 13.30 20.85
C ASN A 209 3.25 12.73 19.43
N TRP A 210 2.14 12.50 18.72
CA TRP A 210 2.17 12.14 17.30
C TRP A 210 2.55 13.36 16.45
N ASN A 211 3.84 13.49 16.16
CA ASN A 211 4.37 14.45 15.19
C ASN A 211 4.14 13.97 13.74
N GLU A 212 5.12 13.30 13.14
CA GLU A 212 5.01 12.84 11.74
C GLU A 212 4.42 11.44 11.61
N SER A 213 4.93 10.45 12.36
CA SER A 213 4.53 9.05 12.21
C SER A 213 3.92 8.47 13.48
N ASN A 214 3.00 7.53 13.34
CA ASN A 214 2.48 6.72 14.44
C ASN A 214 2.29 5.27 13.98
N THR A 215 2.98 4.35 14.64
CA THR A 215 2.87 2.92 14.35
C THR A 215 1.65 2.36 15.08
N VAL A 216 0.77 1.71 14.33
CA VAL A 216 -0.32 0.91 14.88
C VAL A 216 0.17 -0.51 15.13
N LYS A 217 -0.21 -1.05 16.29
CA LYS A 217 0.09 -2.39 16.74
C LYS A 217 -1.20 -3.12 17.12
N TYR A 218 -1.19 -4.43 16.99
CA TYR A 218 -2.30 -5.29 17.40
C TYR A 218 -1.83 -6.36 18.39
N ARG A 219 -2.62 -6.58 19.44
CA ARG A 219 -2.38 -7.61 20.45
C ARG A 219 -3.08 -8.92 20.07
N ILE A 220 -2.34 -10.02 20.18
CA ILE A 220 -2.88 -11.38 20.02
C ILE A 220 -2.65 -12.11 21.33
N ASN A 221 -3.67 -12.79 21.86
CA ASN A 221 -3.65 -13.39 23.20
C ASN A 221 -2.44 -14.29 23.45
N ASN A 222 -2.02 -15.06 22.44
CA ASN A 222 -0.92 -16.02 22.53
C ASN A 222 0.46 -15.39 22.27
N ILE A 223 0.56 -14.07 22.07
CA ILE A 223 1.81 -13.37 21.76
C ILE A 223 2.07 -12.30 22.82
N LYS A 224 3.22 -12.43 23.51
CA LYS A 224 3.61 -11.58 24.65
C LYS A 224 3.70 -10.08 24.32
N LYS A 225 4.02 -9.71 23.06
CA LYS A 225 4.18 -8.32 22.63
C LYS A 225 3.24 -8.00 21.46
N PRO A 226 2.56 -6.84 21.46
CA PRO A 226 1.78 -6.40 20.32
C PRO A 226 2.62 -6.31 19.04
N ILE A 227 2.06 -6.80 17.94
CA ILE A 227 2.70 -6.85 16.62
C ILE A 227 2.42 -5.53 15.90
N SER A 228 3.44 -4.91 15.31
CA SER A 228 3.25 -3.74 14.44
C SER A 228 2.60 -4.15 13.13
N ILE A 229 1.40 -3.64 12.85
CA ILE A 229 0.63 -4.00 11.65
C ILE A 229 0.70 -2.93 10.55
N GLY A 230 1.04 -1.70 10.91
CA GLY A 230 1.14 -0.60 9.97
C GLY A 230 1.61 0.70 10.60
N GLU A 231 1.70 1.74 9.79
CA GLU A 231 2.15 3.05 10.20
C GLU A 231 1.39 4.14 9.47
N PHE A 232 0.81 5.05 10.24
CA PHE A 232 0.28 6.31 9.77
C PHE A 232 1.37 7.37 9.73
N GLN A 233 1.34 8.25 8.72
CA GLN A 233 2.28 9.35 8.56
C GLN A 233 1.55 10.59 8.04
N VAL A 234 1.90 11.73 8.62
CA VAL A 234 1.46 13.06 8.20
C VAL A 234 2.73 13.86 7.95
N HIS A 235 3.00 14.17 6.68
CA HIS A 235 4.18 14.93 6.29
C HIS A 235 3.93 16.43 6.46
N LYS A 236 4.88 17.18 7.02
CA LYS A 236 4.77 18.65 7.14
C LYS A 236 5.02 19.38 5.83
N ASN A 237 5.93 18.85 5.02
CA ASN A 237 6.41 19.50 3.80
C ASN A 237 5.73 18.99 2.53
N ARG A 238 4.73 18.11 2.66
CA ARG A 238 4.01 17.52 1.53
C ARG A 238 2.57 17.30 1.95
N ASN A 239 1.64 17.76 1.12
CA ASN A 239 0.21 17.46 1.28
C ASN A 239 -0.04 15.96 1.00
N CYS A 240 0.16 15.13 2.01
CA CYS A 240 0.01 13.68 1.90
C CYS A 240 -0.26 13.06 3.27
N PHE A 241 -1.43 12.43 3.39
CA PHE A 241 -1.70 11.48 4.46
C PHE A 241 -1.32 10.09 3.98
N LYS A 242 -0.50 9.41 4.77
CA LYS A 242 0.09 8.14 4.36
C LYS A 242 -0.18 7.06 5.38
N PHE A 243 -0.59 5.90 4.90
CA PHE A 243 -0.68 4.68 5.66
C PHE A 243 0.03 3.56 4.93
N ARG A 244 0.82 2.77 5.64
CA ARG A 244 1.50 1.60 5.10
C ARG A 244 1.35 0.40 6.02
N PHE A 245 0.84 -0.70 5.49
CA PHE A 245 0.83 -1.99 6.20
C PHE A 245 2.23 -2.55 6.32
N ASN A 246 2.52 -3.21 7.44
CA ASN A 246 3.65 -4.13 7.55
C ASN A 246 3.18 -5.52 7.13
N ILE A 247 3.38 -5.88 5.86
CA ILE A 247 2.76 -7.08 5.27
C ILE A 247 3.25 -8.37 5.89
N LYS A 248 4.56 -8.47 6.14
CA LYS A 248 5.13 -9.62 6.84
C LYS A 248 4.41 -9.88 8.17
N ASN A 249 4.13 -8.82 8.91
CA ASN A 249 3.45 -8.93 10.18
C ASN A 249 1.95 -9.21 10.02
N ILE A 250 1.26 -8.58 9.07
CA ILE A 250 -0.15 -8.91 8.77
C ILE A 250 -0.31 -10.40 8.42
N LEU A 251 0.53 -10.93 7.53
CA LEU A 251 0.49 -12.35 7.15
C LEU A 251 0.76 -13.27 8.34
N LYS A 252 1.67 -12.87 9.23
CA LYS A 252 1.90 -13.61 10.48
C LYS A 252 0.65 -13.68 11.36
N ILE A 253 -0.18 -12.63 11.37
CA ILE A 253 -1.43 -12.59 12.14
C ILE A 253 -2.52 -13.41 11.46
N ILE A 254 -2.63 -13.34 10.12
CA ILE A 254 -3.62 -14.13 9.38
C ILE A 254 -3.37 -15.64 9.54
N ASN A 255 -2.10 -16.04 9.63
CA ASN A 255 -1.69 -17.43 9.73
C ASN A 255 -1.51 -17.94 11.18
N SER A 256 -1.85 -17.14 12.20
CA SER A 256 -1.73 -17.52 13.62
C SER A 256 -3.03 -18.01 14.21
#